data_AF-A0A9D2DWE9-F1
#
_entry.id   AF-A0A9D2DWE9-F1
#
_cell.length_a   1.000
_cell.length_b   1.000
_cell.length_c   1.000
_cell.angle_alpha   90.00
_cell.angle_beta   90.00
_cell.angle_gamma   90.00
#
_symmetry.space_group_name_H-M   'P 1'
#
loop_
_entity.id
_entity.type
_entity.pdbx_description
1 polymer ?
#
loop_
_entity_poly.entity_id
_entity_poly.type
_entity_poly.pdbx_seq_one_letter_code
_entity_poly.pdbx_strand_id
1 'polypeptide(L)'
;NKILLARHTGEQDYKLFAGYIKKGETAEKAIPRELKEETKLTAIKWRYHASRYHDAKDVLMLNFVVTADEDSEIVLNEEIEEAKWFTPE
;
A
#
# COMPACT_ATOMS: atom_id res chain seq x y z
N ASN A 1 -13.57 6.39 -9.34
CA ASN A 1 -12.33 5.63 -9.48
C ASN A 1 -11.15 6.50 -9.09
N LYS A 2 -10.72 6.40 -7.84
CA LYS A 2 -9.50 7.07 -7.37
C LYS A 2 -8.50 6.03 -6.92
N ILE A 3 -7.21 6.35 -6.97
CA ILE A 3 -6.12 5.53 -6.46
C ILE A 3 -5.47 6.28 -5.32
N LEU A 4 -5.29 5.62 -4.18
CA LEU A 4 -4.52 6.19 -3.08
C LEU A 4 -3.04 6.02 -3.38
N LEU A 5 -2.32 7.12 -3.43
CA LEU A 5 -0.86 7.14 -3.52
C LEU A 5 -0.29 7.88 -2.32
N ALA A 6 0.93 7.52 -1.95
CA ALA A 6 1.65 8.07 -0.81
C ALA A 6 3.01 8.62 -1.23
N ARG A 7 3.40 9.73 -0.61
CA ARG A 7 4.74 10.29 -0.69
C ARG A 7 5.45 9.95 0.61
N HIS A 8 6.48 9.11 0.51
CA HIS A 8 7.25 8.66 1.66
C HIS A 8 8.16 9.77 2.17
N THR A 9 8.47 9.76 3.47
CA THR A 9 9.32 10.76 4.11
C THR A 9 10.67 10.87 3.41
N GLY A 10 10.99 12.05 2.90
CA GLY A 10 12.24 12.32 2.17
C GLY A 10 12.17 12.08 0.66
N GLU A 11 11.02 11.66 0.13
CA GLU A 11 10.78 11.49 -1.31
C GLU A 11 9.93 12.62 -1.91
N GLN A 12 10.07 12.82 -3.21
CA GLN A 12 9.31 13.82 -3.99
C GLN A 12 8.11 13.19 -4.72
N ASP A 13 8.25 11.94 -5.18
CA ASP A 13 7.25 11.28 -5.99
C ASP A 13 6.20 10.55 -5.13
N TYR A 14 4.97 10.51 -5.62
CA TYR A 14 3.93 9.65 -5.06
C TYR A 14 4.06 8.22 -5.61
N LYS A 15 3.95 7.24 -4.72
CA LYS A 15 4.08 5.81 -5.00
C LYS A 15 2.94 5.03 -4.36
N LEU A 16 2.85 3.76 -4.75
CA LEU A 16 1.98 2.79 -4.10
C LEU A 16 2.61 2.34 -2.78
N PHE A 17 1.76 1.94 -1.84
CA PHE A 17 2.16 1.28 -0.60
C PHE A 17 2.79 -0.09 -0.88
N ALA A 18 3.82 -0.44 -0.13
CA ALA A 18 4.49 -1.72 -0.22
C ALA A 18 5.16 -2.06 1.12
N GLY A 19 5.04 -3.33 1.52
CA GLY A 19 5.68 -3.81 2.74
C GLY A 19 6.03 -5.29 2.67
N TYR A 20 6.85 -5.72 3.61
CA TYR A 20 7.38 -7.08 3.64
C TYR A 20 6.36 -8.04 4.27
N ILE A 21 6.25 -9.24 3.70
CA ILE A 21 5.51 -10.33 4.33
C ILE A 21 6.30 -10.78 5.57
N LYS A 22 5.67 -10.77 6.75
CA LYS A 22 6.31 -11.16 8.01
C LYS A 22 6.33 -12.70 8.15
N LYS A 23 7.21 -13.23 9.01
CA LYS A 23 7.30 -14.68 9.27
C LYS A 23 5.96 -15.22 9.78
N GLY A 24 5.44 -16.26 9.12
CA GLY A 24 4.15 -16.89 9.45
C GLY A 24 2.93 -16.17 8.86
N GLU A 25 3.16 -15.14 8.06
CA GLU A 25 2.12 -14.38 7.36
C GLU A 25 1.98 -14.86 5.91
N THR A 26 0.76 -14.83 5.36
CA THR A 26 0.53 -15.00 3.92
C THR A 26 0.53 -13.65 3.22
N ALA A 27 0.73 -13.61 1.91
CA ALA A 27 0.65 -12.34 1.16
C ALA A 27 -0.69 -11.62 1.38
N GLU A 28 -1.79 -12.37 1.43
CA GLU A 28 -3.13 -11.84 1.68
C GLU A 28 -3.30 -11.24 3.08
N LYS A 29 -2.59 -11.77 4.09
CA LYS A 29 -2.61 -11.24 5.46
C LYS A 29 -1.74 -9.99 5.61
N ALA A 30 -0.68 -9.88 4.82
CA ALA A 30 0.18 -8.69 4.80
C ALA A 30 -0.59 -7.45 4.31
N ILE A 31 -1.49 -7.60 3.33
CA ILE A 31 -2.25 -6.48 2.75
C ILE A 31 -3.00 -5.63 3.79
N PRO A 32 -3.95 -6.18 4.58
CA PRO A 32 -4.69 -5.38 5.55
C PRO A 32 -3.80 -4.89 6.69
N ARG A 33 -2.70 -5.59 7.02
CA ARG A 33 -1.76 -5.16 8.05
C ARG A 33 -0.98 -3.93 7.60
N GLU A 34 -0.29 -4.01 6.46
CA GLU A 34 0.53 -2.91 5.93
C GLU A 34 -0.32 -1.66 5.72
N LEU A 35 -1.48 -1.80 5.08
CA LEU A 35 -2.39 -0.67 4.87
C LEU A 35 -2.82 -0.02 6.19
N LYS A 36 -3.08 -0.82 7.23
CA LYS A 36 -3.46 -0.31 8.56
C LYS A 36 -2.28 0.31 9.31
N GLU A 37 -1.07 -0.23 9.16
CA GLU A 37 0.15 0.30 9.78
C GLU A 37 0.41 1.72 9.25
N GLU A 38 0.39 1.92 7.94
CA GLU A 38 0.77 3.18 7.26
C GLU A 38 -0.36 4.22 7.17
N THR A 39 -1.64 3.81 7.09
CA THR A 39 -2.76 4.74 6.79
C THR A 39 -3.96 4.65 7.73
N LYS A 40 -4.01 3.64 8.60
CA LYS A 40 -5.19 3.23 9.40
C LYS A 40 -6.44 2.89 8.58
N LEU A 41 -6.38 2.84 7.26
CA LEU A 41 -7.50 2.40 6.43
C LEU A 41 -7.80 0.91 6.60
N THR A 42 -9.05 0.54 6.37
CA THR A 42 -9.50 -0.85 6.39
C THR A 42 -9.59 -1.39 4.97
N ALA A 43 -8.86 -2.47 4.67
CA ALA A 43 -8.98 -3.17 3.39
C ALA A 43 -10.24 -4.06 3.39
N ILE A 44 -11.11 -3.87 2.39
CA ILE A 44 -12.39 -4.60 2.27
C ILE A 44 -12.24 -5.79 1.30
N LYS A 45 -11.52 -5.59 0.20
CA LYS A 45 -11.31 -6.61 -0.84
C LYS A 45 -9.91 -6.46 -1.43
N TRP A 46 -9.33 -7.57 -1.86
CA TRP A 46 -8.10 -7.56 -2.63
C TRP A 46 -8.09 -8.68 -3.66
N ARG A 47 -7.37 -8.43 -4.76
CA ARG A 47 -7.16 -9.41 -5.83
C ARG A 47 -5.72 -9.34 -6.29
N TYR A 48 -5.08 -10.50 -6.42
CA TYR A 48 -3.76 -10.59 -7.03
C TYR A 48 -3.80 -10.06 -8.47
N HIS A 49 -2.81 -9.23 -8.81
CA HIS A 49 -2.68 -8.68 -10.15
C HIS A 49 -1.52 -9.31 -10.91
N ALA A 50 -0.31 -9.22 -10.35
CA ALA A 50 0.91 -9.70 -10.99
C ALA A 50 2.06 -9.76 -9.97
N SER A 51 3.09 -10.55 -10.27
CA SER A 51 4.37 -10.51 -9.58
C SER A 51 5.43 -9.86 -10.46
N ARG A 52 6.44 -9.28 -9.83
CA ARG A 52 7.61 -8.71 -10.51
C ARG A 52 8.84 -8.88 -9.65
N TYR A 53 9.97 -9.15 -10.27
CA TYR A 53 11.25 -8.95 -9.59
C TYR A 53 11.49 -7.44 -9.41
N HIS A 54 11.96 -7.04 -8.24
CA HIS A 54 12.30 -5.66 -7.93
C HIS A 54 13.80 -5.55 -7.69
N ASP A 55 14.51 -5.18 -8.76
CA ASP A 55 15.97 -5.17 -8.83
C ASP A 55 16.62 -4.34 -7.71
N ALA A 56 16.04 -3.18 -7.38
CA ALA A 56 16.63 -2.25 -6.41
C ALA A 56 16.74 -2.82 -4.99
N LYS A 57 15.98 -3.86 -4.66
CA LYS A 57 15.99 -4.49 -3.33
C LYS A 57 16.28 -6.00 -3.38
N ASP A 58 16.43 -6.58 -4.56
CA ASP A 58 16.59 -8.04 -4.77
C ASP A 58 15.45 -8.85 -4.11
N VAL A 59 14.20 -8.45 -4.41
CA VAL A 59 13.00 -9.07 -3.83
C VAL A 59 11.94 -9.36 -4.89
N LEU A 60 11.13 -10.39 -4.62
CA LEU A 60 9.89 -10.64 -5.34
C LEU A 60 8.79 -9.73 -4.80
N MET A 61 8.23 -8.86 -5.64
CA MET A 61 7.02 -8.12 -5.31
C MET A 61 5.78 -8.85 -5.80
N LEU A 62 4.76 -8.91 -4.94
CA LEU A 62 3.42 -9.40 -5.25
C LEU A 62 2.47 -8.20 -5.25
N ASN A 63 1.92 -7.86 -6.41
CA ASN A 63 1.04 -6.70 -6.56
C ASN A 63 -0.42 -7.12 -6.41
N PHE A 64 -1.17 -6.34 -5.63
CA PHE A 64 -2.59 -6.55 -5.40
C PHE A 64 -3.35 -5.26 -5.73
N VAL A 65 -4.55 -5.42 -6.29
CA VAL A 65 -5.53 -4.35 -6.34
C VAL A 65 -6.34 -4.46 -5.06
N VAL A 66 -6.34 -3.39 -4.25
CA VAL A 66 -6.99 -3.35 -2.94
C VAL A 66 -8.09 -2.29 -2.94
N THR A 67 -9.26 -2.65 -2.42
CA THR A 67 -10.35 -1.73 -2.14
C THR A 67 -10.32 -1.39 -0.67
N ALA A 68 -10.08 -0.11 -0.36
CA ALA A 68 -10.17 0.42 0.99
C ALA A 68 -11.57 0.96 1.28
N ASP A 69 -11.93 0.99 2.56
CA ASP A 69 -13.15 1.63 3.07
C ASP A 69 -13.08 3.15 2.91
N GLU A 70 -14.10 3.74 2.30
CA GLU A 70 -14.17 5.18 2.02
C GLU A 70 -14.53 6.02 3.25
N ASP A 71 -15.16 5.41 4.25
CA ASP A 71 -15.56 6.08 5.49
C ASP A 71 -14.41 6.18 6.52
N SER A 72 -13.26 5.57 6.21
CA SER A 72 -12.08 5.60 7.09
C SER A 72 -11.28 6.89 6.94
N GLU A 73 -11.00 7.56 8.06
CA GLU A 73 -10.03 8.65 8.10
C GLU A 73 -8.61 8.14 7.87
N ILE A 74 -7.86 8.82 7.01
CA ILE A 74 -6.44 8.51 6.77
C ILE A 74 -5.63 9.12 7.91
N VAL A 75 -4.95 8.26 8.66
CA VAL A 75 -4.00 8.67 9.70
C VAL A 75 -2.66 8.02 9.41
N LEU A 76 -1.66 8.88 9.14
CA LEU A 76 -0.34 8.47 8.67
C LEU A 76 0.63 8.23 9.84
N ASN A 77 1.57 7.32 9.63
CA ASN A 77 2.74 7.15 10.50
C ASN A 77 3.92 8.01 10.01
N GLU A 78 5.07 7.89 10.66
CA GLU A 78 6.30 8.63 10.35
C GLU A 78 6.95 8.27 8.99
N GLU A 79 6.55 7.15 8.38
CA GLU A 79 7.10 6.69 7.11
C GLU A 79 6.47 7.43 5.91
N ILE A 80 5.24 7.93 6.09
CA ILE A 80 4.47 8.58 5.04
C ILE A 80 4.25 10.06 5.39
N GLU A 81 4.79 10.94 4.56
CA GLU A 81 4.61 12.38 4.71
C GLU A 81 3.20 12.82 4.28
N GLU A 82 2.66 12.17 3.24
CA GLU A 82 1.38 12.51 2.65
C GLU A 82 0.75 11.33 1.90
N ALA A 83 -0.57 11.14 2.03
CA ALA A 83 -1.33 10.21 1.21
C ALA A 83 -2.59 10.89 0.66
N LYS A 84 -2.83 10.71 -0.65
CA LYS A 84 -3.91 11.38 -1.37
C LYS A 84 -4.57 10.46 -2.39
N TRP A 85 -5.87 10.68 -2.58
CA TRP A 85 -6.65 10.01 -3.60
C TRP A 85 -6.54 10.76 -4.93
N PHE A 86 -5.95 10.10 -5.94
CA PHE A 86 -5.76 10.65 -7.29
C PHE A 86 -6.79 10.11 -8.27
N THR A 87 -7.24 10.95 -9.19
CA THR A 87 -7.94 10.53 -10.40
C THR A 87 -6.94 10.09 -11.47
N PRO A 88 -7.35 9.30 -12.48
CA PRO A 88 -6.48 8.93 -13.59
C PRO A 88 -6.03 10.12 -14.47
N GLU A 89 -6.85 11.17 -14.55
CA GLU A 89 -6.55 12.45 -15.20
C GLU A 89 -5.70 13.37 -14.31
#